data_AF-A0A3G2Y4E4-F1
#
_entry.id   AF-A0A3G2Y4E4-F1
#
_cell.length_a   1.000
_cell.length_b   1.000
_cell.length_c   1.000
_cell.angle_alpha   90.00
_cell.angle_beta   90.00
_cell.angle_gamma   90.00
#
_symmetry.space_group_name_H-M   'P 1'
#
loop_
_entity.id
_entity.type
_entity.pdbx_description
1 polymer ?
#
loop_
_entity_poly.entity_id
_entity_poly.type
_entity_poly.pdbx_seq_one_letter_code
_entity_poly.pdbx_strand_id
1 'polypeptide(L)'
;VPGDAMILDAGELSTDLIASAIDDAATLVWNGPLGAFELRPFDTATVKVARHVAKRTKEGKLVSVGGGGDTVAALNHAGVADDFTYISTAGGAFLEWMEGKPLPGVDVLKK
;
A
#
# COMPACT_ATOMS: atom_id res chain seq x y z
N VAL A 1 -2.60 24.68 -2.08
CA VAL A 1 -3.85 24.26 -2.76
C VAL A 1 -4.80 25.43 -2.69
N PRO A 2 -5.47 25.82 -3.79
CA PRO A 2 -6.55 26.82 -3.76
C PRO A 2 -7.63 26.46 -2.73
N GLY A 3 -8.35 27.46 -2.20
CA GLY A 3 -9.33 27.25 -1.12
C GLY A 3 -10.57 26.46 -1.54
N ASP A 4 -10.85 26.40 -2.84
CA ASP A 4 -11.99 25.72 -3.48
C ASP A 4 -11.59 24.41 -4.18
N ALA A 5 -10.36 23.95 -3.98
CA ALA A 5 -9.81 22.76 -4.63
C ALA A 5 -9.45 21.66 -3.62
N MET A 6 -9.39 20.41 -4.10
CA MET A 6 -9.00 19.23 -3.32
C MET A 6 -7.72 18.60 -3.89
N ILE A 7 -6.90 18.02 -3.02
CA ILE A 7 -5.81 17.12 -3.43
C ILE A 7 -6.42 15.73 -3.59
N LEU A 8 -6.28 15.16 -4.79
CA LEU A 8 -6.81 13.83 -5.12
C LEU A 8 -5.71 12.81 -5.40
N ASP A 9 -4.46 13.23 -5.57
CA ASP A 9 -3.30 12.34 -5.73
C ASP A 9 -2.03 13.01 -5.21
N ALA A 10 -1.01 12.22 -4.89
CA ALA A 10 0.30 12.73 -4.57
C ALA A 10 0.99 13.29 -5.82
N GLY A 11 1.70 14.42 -5.66
CA GLY A 11 2.50 14.99 -6.74
C GLY A 11 3.74 14.16 -7.06
N GLU A 12 4.36 14.45 -8.20
CA GLU A 12 5.54 13.73 -8.68
C GLU A 12 6.69 13.72 -7.66
N LEU A 13 7.03 14.87 -7.08
CA LEU A 13 8.10 14.97 -6.06
C LEU A 13 7.81 14.13 -4.82
N SER A 14 6.57 14.12 -4.34
CA SER A 14 6.18 13.28 -3.19
C SER A 14 6.26 11.80 -3.54
N THR A 15 5.88 11.46 -4.77
CA THR A 15 5.93 10.08 -5.27
C THR A 15 7.38 9.58 -5.36
N ASP A 16 8.31 10.42 -5.83
CA ASP A 16 9.74 10.09 -5.90
C ASP A 16 10.36 9.95 -4.51
N LEU A 17 9.98 10.82 -3.57
CA LEU A 17 10.41 10.72 -2.18
C LEU A 17 9.95 9.42 -1.52
N ILE A 18 8.69 9.02 -1.75
CA ILE A 18 8.15 7.74 -1.26
C ILE A 18 8.92 6.57 -1.88
N ALA A 19 9.14 6.59 -3.20
CA ALA A 19 9.89 5.53 -3.88
C ALA A 19 11.34 5.41 -3.35
N SER A 20 12.00 6.54 -3.11
CA SER A 20 13.33 6.58 -2.51
C SER A 20 13.33 6.04 -1.07
N ALA A 21 12.34 6.38 -0.25
CA ALA A 21 12.24 5.84 1.10
C ALA A 21 12.04 4.31 1.11
N ILE A 22 11.32 3.78 0.11
CA ILE A 22 11.17 2.34 -0.09
C ILE A 22 12.49 1.70 -0.53
N ASP A 23 13.39 2.44 -1.18
CA ASP A 23 14.68 1.91 -1.59
C ASP A 23 15.60 1.54 -0.41
N ASP A 24 15.43 2.22 0.71
CA ASP A 24 16.18 2.00 1.95
C ASP A 24 15.51 0.98 2.88
N ALA A 25 14.27 0.58 2.59
CA ALA A 25 13.50 -0.35 3.42
C ALA A 25 13.77 -1.82 3.06
N ALA A 26 13.86 -2.67 4.09
CA ALA A 26 13.87 -4.13 3.94
C ALA A 26 12.46 -4.74 3.94
N THR A 27 11.51 -4.07 4.62
CA THR A 27 10.11 -4.49 4.72
C THR A 27 9.20 -3.28 4.51
N LEU A 28 8.20 -3.43 3.64
CA LEU A 28 7.12 -2.47 3.45
C LEU A 28 5.81 -3.08 3.92
N VAL A 29 5.07 -2.31 4.72
CA VAL A 29 3.67 -2.58 5.00
C VAL A 29 2.83 -1.43 4.45
N TRP A 30 1.89 -1.75 3.56
CA TRP A 30 1.10 -0.77 2.83
C TRP A 30 -0.40 -0.98 3.03
N ASN A 31 -1.07 0.05 3.57
CA ASN A 31 -2.52 0.16 3.65
C ASN A 31 -2.98 1.53 3.12
N GLY A 32 -3.87 1.53 2.12
CA GLY A 32 -4.47 2.71 1.50
C GLY A 32 -3.73 3.21 0.25
N PRO A 33 -4.41 3.56 -0.86
CA PRO A 33 -3.78 4.15 -2.03
C PRO A 33 -3.24 5.56 -1.74
N LEU A 34 -2.35 6.06 -2.61
CA LEU A 34 -1.77 7.41 -2.50
C LEU A 34 -2.66 8.52 -3.07
N GLY A 35 -3.72 8.13 -3.77
CA GLY A 35 -4.68 9.01 -4.42
C GLY A 35 -6.01 8.29 -4.67
N ALA A 36 -6.97 9.01 -5.21
CA ALA A 36 -8.26 8.50 -5.68
C ALA A 36 -8.07 7.69 -6.97
N PHE A 37 -7.45 6.52 -6.85
CA PHE A 37 -6.98 5.68 -7.96
C PHE A 37 -8.09 5.22 -8.92
N GLU A 38 -9.34 5.28 -8.49
CA GLU A 38 -10.52 5.00 -9.31
C GLU A 38 -10.76 6.08 -10.37
N LEU A 39 -10.20 7.28 -10.19
CA LEU A 39 -10.40 8.44 -11.04
C LEU A 39 -9.11 8.82 -11.75
N ARG A 40 -9.02 8.62 -13.07
CA ARG A 40 -7.90 9.16 -13.85
C ARG A 40 -7.98 10.69 -13.93
N PRO A 41 -6.87 11.43 -13.78
CA PRO A 41 -5.47 10.95 -13.70
C PRO A 41 -4.91 10.77 -12.28
N PHE A 42 -5.77 10.66 -11.25
CA PHE A 42 -5.41 10.61 -9.83
C PHE A 42 -4.97 9.22 -9.32
N ASP A 43 -4.65 8.31 -10.24
CA ASP A 43 -4.08 7.00 -9.99
C ASP A 43 -2.55 6.97 -10.14
N THR A 44 -1.97 8.05 -10.66
CA THR A 44 -0.59 8.11 -11.12
C THR A 44 0.40 7.77 -10.01
N ALA A 45 0.28 8.38 -8.83
CA ALA A 45 1.22 8.10 -7.74
C ALA A 45 1.09 6.67 -7.24
N THR A 46 -0.15 6.21 -7.03
CA THR A 46 -0.44 4.85 -6.56
C THR A 46 0.16 3.81 -7.51
N VAL A 47 -0.07 3.94 -8.82
CA VAL A 47 0.47 3.02 -9.82
C VAL A 47 1.99 3.06 -9.88
N LYS A 48 2.59 4.26 -9.84
CA LYS A 48 4.06 4.43 -9.89
C LYS A 48 4.73 3.76 -8.68
N VAL A 49 4.24 4.00 -7.47
CA VAL A 49 4.78 3.37 -6.26
C VAL A 49 4.51 1.87 -6.24
N ALA A 50 3.30 1.41 -6.63
CA ALA A 50 2.98 -0.01 -6.70
C ALA A 50 3.94 -0.79 -7.61
N ARG A 51 4.25 -0.25 -8.78
CA ARG A 51 5.20 -0.86 -9.71
C ARG A 51 6.63 -0.86 -9.18
N HIS A 52 7.03 0.19 -8.47
CA HIS A 52 8.35 0.25 -7.83
C HIS A 52 8.51 -0.80 -6.74
N VAL A 53 7.51 -0.93 -5.86
CA VAL A 53 7.46 -1.95 -4.81
C VAL A 53 7.54 -3.34 -5.42
N ALA A 54 6.69 -3.64 -6.39
CA ALA A 54 6.64 -4.93 -7.08
C ALA A 54 7.99 -5.31 -7.70
N LYS A 55 8.67 -4.36 -8.35
CA LYS A 55 10.02 -4.57 -8.90
C LYS A 55 11.00 -4.97 -7.80
N ARG A 56 11.05 -4.23 -6.69
CA ARG A 56 11.98 -4.53 -5.59
C ARG A 56 11.68 -5.85 -4.90
N THR A 57 10.40 -6.21 -4.78
CA THR A 57 9.98 -7.51 -4.24
C THR A 57 10.46 -8.66 -5.12
N LYS A 58 10.27 -8.57 -6.45
CA LYS A 58 10.79 -9.57 -7.40
C LYS A 58 12.31 -9.68 -7.39
N GLU A 59 13.01 -8.58 -7.19
CA GLU A 59 14.47 -8.56 -7.04
C GLU A 59 14.94 -9.17 -5.70
N GLY A 60 14.02 -9.57 -4.82
CA GLY A 60 14.33 -10.13 -3.50
C GLY A 60 14.88 -9.10 -2.51
N LYS A 61 14.71 -7.80 -2.80
CA LYS A 61 15.25 -6.70 -1.99
C LYS A 61 14.27 -6.13 -0.98
N LEU A 62 13.00 -6.50 -1.08
CA LEU A 62 11.92 -5.98 -0.25
C LEU A 62 10.93 -7.08 0.08
N VAL A 63 10.60 -7.22 1.37
CA VAL A 63 9.41 -7.96 1.80
C VAL A 63 8.23 -6.99 1.75
N SER A 64 7.27 -7.20 0.85
CA SER A 64 6.13 -6.30 0.68
C SER A 64 4.82 -6.93 1.14
N VAL A 65 4.16 -6.25 2.08
CA VAL A 65 2.87 -6.63 2.63
C VAL A 65 1.84 -5.57 2.27
N GLY A 66 0.90 -5.91 1.38
CA GLY A 66 -0.26 -5.05 1.08
C GLY A 66 -1.46 -5.48 1.91
N GLY A 67 -2.27 -4.55 2.41
CA GLY A 67 -3.44 -4.89 3.22
C GLY A 67 -4.63 -3.98 3.02
N GLY A 68 -5.83 -4.56 3.02
CA GLY A 68 -7.12 -3.85 2.95
C GLY A 68 -7.71 -3.73 1.56
N GLY A 69 -9.05 -3.70 1.49
CA GLY A 69 -9.81 -3.80 0.25
C GLY A 69 -9.37 -2.82 -0.83
N ASP A 70 -9.23 -1.54 -0.48
CA ASP A 70 -8.83 -0.49 -1.44
C ASP A 70 -7.38 -0.66 -1.91
N THR A 71 -6.47 -1.05 -1.02
CA THR A 71 -5.08 -1.37 -1.39
C THR A 71 -5.05 -2.55 -2.36
N VAL A 72 -5.79 -3.62 -2.08
CA VAL A 72 -5.87 -4.78 -2.96
C VAL A 72 -6.41 -4.38 -4.33
N ALA A 73 -7.48 -3.58 -4.37
CA ALA A 73 -8.05 -3.08 -5.61
C ALA A 73 -7.04 -2.21 -6.39
N ALA A 74 -6.32 -1.32 -5.72
CA ALA A 74 -5.30 -0.48 -6.32
C ALA A 74 -4.09 -1.26 -6.87
N LEU A 75 -3.63 -2.29 -6.15
CA LEU A 75 -2.54 -3.15 -6.62
C LEU A 75 -2.95 -3.99 -7.85
N ASN A 76 -4.20 -4.45 -7.88
CA ASN A 76 -4.77 -5.09 -9.06
C ASN A 76 -4.90 -4.11 -10.24
N HIS A 77 -5.37 -2.89 -9.99
CA HIS A 77 -5.43 -1.82 -11.00
C HIS A 77 -4.04 -1.51 -11.58
N ALA A 78 -3.00 -1.48 -10.73
CA ALA A 78 -1.62 -1.29 -11.15
C ALA A 78 -1.02 -2.51 -11.88
N GLY A 79 -1.66 -3.68 -11.80
CA GLY A 79 -1.24 -4.93 -12.43
C GLY A 79 -0.11 -5.66 -11.71
N VAL A 80 0.02 -5.48 -10.39
CA VAL A 80 1.18 -5.96 -9.61
C VAL A 80 0.81 -6.75 -8.36
N ALA A 81 -0.46 -7.12 -8.19
CA ALA A 81 -0.92 -7.83 -6.98
C ALA A 81 -0.14 -9.14 -6.74
N ASP A 82 0.08 -9.93 -7.78
CA ASP A 82 0.80 -11.22 -7.69
C ASP A 82 2.31 -11.07 -7.45
N ASP A 83 2.82 -9.84 -7.50
CA ASP A 83 4.25 -9.55 -7.35
C ASP A 83 4.62 -9.19 -5.91
N PHE A 84 3.63 -9.01 -5.03
CA PHE A 84 3.84 -8.70 -3.61
C PHE A 84 4.13 -9.98 -2.81
N THR A 85 4.88 -9.84 -1.70
CA THR A 85 5.18 -11.00 -0.85
C THR A 85 3.93 -11.56 -0.18
N TYR A 86 3.04 -10.67 0.29
CA TYR A 86 1.76 -11.05 0.86
C TYR A 86 0.71 -9.96 0.65
N ILE A 87 -0.51 -10.39 0.31
CA ILE A 87 -1.68 -9.52 0.26
C ILE A 87 -2.70 -9.99 1.31
N SER A 88 -2.89 -9.15 2.31
CA SER A 88 -3.90 -9.32 3.35
C SER A 88 -5.26 -8.80 2.87
N THR A 89 -6.27 -9.65 2.94
CA THR A 89 -7.68 -9.23 2.81
C THR A 89 -8.18 -8.50 4.06
N ALA A 90 -7.50 -8.68 5.20
CA ALA A 90 -7.75 -7.91 6.40
C ALA A 90 -7.09 -6.53 6.25
N GLY A 91 -7.91 -5.49 6.13
CA GLY A 91 -7.46 -4.10 6.12
C GLY A 91 -7.19 -3.58 7.52
N GLY A 92 -8.16 -2.87 8.10
CA GLY A 92 -8.03 -2.27 9.42
C GLY A 92 -7.66 -3.28 10.53
N ALA A 93 -8.23 -4.49 10.50
CA ALA A 93 -7.91 -5.52 11.48
C ALA A 93 -6.43 -5.94 11.48
N PHE A 94 -5.76 -5.92 10.31
CA PHE A 94 -4.33 -6.21 10.23
C PHE A 94 -3.49 -5.08 10.84
N LEU A 95 -3.87 -3.83 10.59
CA LEU A 95 -3.21 -2.67 11.22
C LEU A 95 -3.43 -2.64 12.73
N GLU A 96 -4.66 -2.85 13.21
CA GLU A 96 -4.98 -2.89 14.65
C GLU A 96 -4.16 -3.95 15.38
N TRP A 97 -3.96 -5.11 14.75
CA TRP A 97 -3.11 -6.15 15.30
C TRP A 97 -1.64 -5.73 15.36
N MET A 98 -1.11 -5.05 14.32
CA MET A 98 0.24 -4.49 14.34
C MET A 98 0.40 -3.36 15.35
N GLU A 99 -0.67 -2.61 15.67
CA GLU A 99 -0.70 -1.65 16.78
C GLU A 99 -0.62 -2.34 18.16
N GLY A 100 -0.63 -3.68 18.19
CA GLY A 100 -0.56 -4.47 19.41
C GLY A 100 -1.92 -4.71 20.08
N LYS A 101 -3.02 -4.37 19.39
CA LYS A 101 -4.36 -4.64 19.93
C LYS A 101 -4.66 -6.13 19.84
N PRO A 102 -5.34 -6.70 20.85
CA PRO A 102 -5.86 -8.05 20.77
C PRO A 102 -6.85 -8.16 19.59
N LEU A 103 -6.78 -9.26 18.86
CA LEU A 103 -7.80 -9.62 17.87
C LEU A 103 -8.72 -10.67 18.50
N PRO A 104 -9.96 -10.32 18.91
CA PRO A 104 -10.83 -11.24 19.64
C PRO A 104 -11.05 -12.58 18.92
N GLY A 105 -11.17 -12.54 17.58
CA GLY A 105 -11.34 -13.73 16.75
C GLY A 105 -10.10 -14.63 16.67
N VAL A 106 -8.91 -14.11 16.94
CA VAL A 106 -7.67 -14.91 17.02
C VAL A 106 -7.43 -15.35 18.48
N ASP A 107 -7.71 -14.49 19.45
CA ASP A 107 -7.49 -14.77 20.86
C ASP A 107 -8.32 -15.95 21.36
N VAL A 108 -9.57 -16.10 20.87
CA VAL A 108 -10.42 -17.24 21.23
C VAL A 108 -9.86 -18.60 20.76
N LEU A 109 -8.88 -18.59 19.84
CA LEU A 109 -8.22 -19.80 19.34
C LEU A 109 -6.92 -20.12 20.11
N LYS A 110 -6.45 -19.22 20.99
CA LYS A 110 -5.26 -19.46 21.82
C LYS A 110 -5.57 -20.51 22.89
N LYS A 111 -4.66 -21.48 23.05
CA LYS A 111 -4.75 -22.53 24.07
C LYS A 111 -4.37 -22.02 25.45
#